data_AF-A0A1U7Y469-F1
#
_entry.id   AF-A0A1U7Y469-F1
#
_cell.length_a   1.000
_cell.length_b   1.000
_cell.length_c   1.000
_cell.angle_alpha   90.00
_cell.angle_beta   90.00
_cell.angle_gamma   90.00
#
_symmetry.space_group_name_H-M   'P 1'
#
loop_
_entity.id
_entity.type
_entity.pdbx_description
1 polymer ?
#
loop_
_entity_poly.entity_id
_entity_poly.type
_entity_poly.pdbx_seq_one_letter_code
_entity_poly.pdbx_strand_id
1 'polypeptide(L)'
;MEVGAVAAMRYVPEGIKAAKLVLEYTKHTMLVGDQASAFAISMGLPGPINLSSVESTEKWMKWKENYCQPNFWKNVTPGDNCGPYHPNGPSIGRCLMANELQPNEFGSVNVGLHSHDTISMAVIDQVGRIAVGTSTNGATFKIPGRVGDGPIAGSSAYADSEVGACGATGDGDIMMRFLPCYQVVESMRLGMEPKLAAKDAISRIARKYPGFIGALFAVNKSGIHAGASHGWTFQYSVRNPGMKDAEVFTVHP
;
A
#
# COMPACT_ATOMS: atom_id res chain seq x y z
N MET A 1 -3.83 -12.94 17.34
CA MET A 1 -3.90 -12.16 16.08
C MET A 1 -3.40 -13.06 14.97
N GLU A 2 -4.16 -13.22 13.90
CA GLU A 2 -3.80 -14.05 12.74
C GLU A 2 -3.58 -13.15 11.52
N VAL A 3 -2.58 -13.47 10.70
CA VAL A 3 -2.17 -12.65 9.56
C VAL A 3 -1.75 -13.58 8.43
N GLY A 4 -2.24 -13.30 7.22
CA GLY A 4 -1.78 -13.93 5.99
C GLY A 4 -1.55 -12.87 4.93
N ALA A 5 -0.49 -13.04 4.14
CA ALA A 5 -0.08 -12.09 3.13
C ALA A 5 0.52 -12.81 1.91
N VAL A 6 0.34 -12.21 0.74
CA VAL A 6 1.05 -12.59 -0.48
C VAL A 6 1.64 -11.34 -1.14
N ALA A 7 2.84 -11.46 -1.70
CA ALA A 7 3.46 -10.35 -2.44
C ALA A 7 4.12 -10.80 -3.73
N ALA A 8 4.19 -9.89 -4.71
CA ALA A 8 4.75 -10.16 -6.03
C ALA A 8 4.17 -11.41 -6.72
N MET A 9 2.94 -11.79 -6.35
CA MET A 9 2.23 -12.95 -6.91
C MET A 9 1.74 -12.62 -8.32
N ARG A 10 1.90 -13.56 -9.25
CA ARG A 10 1.47 -13.43 -10.64
C ARG A 10 0.37 -14.44 -10.97
N TYR A 11 -0.39 -14.17 -12.04
CA TYR A 11 -1.32 -15.12 -12.66
C TYR A 11 -2.54 -15.58 -11.85
N VAL A 12 -2.73 -15.07 -10.63
CA VAL A 12 -3.87 -15.37 -9.76
C VAL A 12 -4.66 -14.08 -9.53
N PRO A 13 -5.90 -13.95 -10.03
CA PRO A 13 -6.67 -12.72 -9.92
C PRO A 13 -7.14 -12.43 -8.48
N GLU A 14 -7.29 -13.47 -7.66
CA GLU A 14 -7.90 -13.37 -6.33
C GLU A 14 -6.86 -13.17 -5.22
N GLY A 15 -6.09 -12.08 -5.28
CA GLY A 15 -4.97 -11.81 -4.37
C GLY A 15 -5.31 -11.88 -2.88
N ILE A 16 -6.42 -11.27 -2.45
CA ILE A 16 -6.83 -11.27 -1.04
C ILE A 16 -7.29 -12.67 -0.56
N LYS A 17 -7.85 -13.49 -1.46
CA LYS A 17 -8.20 -14.88 -1.12
C LYS A 17 -6.94 -15.72 -0.96
N ALA A 18 -5.91 -15.50 -1.77
CA ALA A 18 -4.62 -16.17 -1.59
C ALA A 18 -3.99 -15.82 -0.24
N ALA A 19 -4.03 -14.54 0.17
CA ALA A 19 -3.59 -14.11 1.50
C ALA A 19 -4.40 -14.78 2.63
N LYS A 20 -5.72 -14.92 2.46
CA LYS A 20 -6.58 -15.66 3.39
C LYS A 20 -6.21 -17.14 3.48
N LEU A 21 -5.86 -17.79 2.37
CA LEU A 21 -5.40 -19.18 2.39
C LEU A 21 -4.07 -19.34 3.15
N VAL A 22 -3.16 -18.36 3.06
CA VAL A 22 -1.94 -18.34 3.88
C VAL A 22 -2.28 -18.27 5.36
N LEU A 23 -3.23 -17.41 5.73
CA LEU A 23 -3.72 -17.26 7.12
C LEU A 23 -4.33 -18.56 7.65
N GLU A 24 -5.20 -19.21 6.88
CA GLU A 24 -5.99 -20.35 7.34
C GLU A 24 -5.23 -21.69 7.31
N TYR A 25 -4.33 -21.89 6.35
CA TYR A 25 -3.78 -23.21 6.03
C TYR A 25 -2.26 -23.31 6.15
N THR A 26 -1.59 -22.29 6.69
CA THR A 26 -0.14 -22.34 6.92
C THR A 26 0.21 -21.80 8.30
N LYS A 27 1.39 -22.17 8.79
CA LYS A 27 1.98 -21.54 9.99
C LYS A 27 2.82 -20.29 9.64
N HIS A 28 2.87 -19.92 8.36
CA HIS A 28 3.61 -18.78 7.87
C HIS A 28 2.71 -17.56 7.77
N THR A 29 3.31 -16.38 7.88
CA THR A 29 2.58 -15.11 7.72
C THR A 29 2.51 -14.66 6.26
N MET A 30 3.54 -14.95 5.47
CA MET A 30 3.70 -14.35 4.13
C MET A 30 4.36 -15.31 3.16
N LEU A 31 3.80 -15.42 1.95
CA LEU A 31 4.41 -16.09 0.79
C LEU A 31 4.64 -15.09 -0.33
N VAL A 32 5.64 -15.30 -1.18
CA VAL A 32 5.99 -14.32 -2.24
C VAL A 32 6.28 -14.96 -3.59
N GLY A 33 6.15 -14.15 -4.64
CA GLY A 33 6.56 -14.48 -6.00
C GLY A 33 5.75 -15.60 -6.63
N ASP A 34 6.37 -16.31 -7.56
CA ASP A 34 5.73 -17.41 -8.29
C ASP A 34 5.38 -18.60 -7.38
N GLN A 35 6.09 -18.78 -6.26
CA GLN A 35 5.77 -19.83 -5.30
C GLN A 35 4.50 -19.51 -4.50
N ALA A 36 4.19 -18.23 -4.26
CA ALA A 36 2.88 -17.85 -3.75
C ALA A 36 1.77 -18.17 -4.76
N SER A 37 2.02 -17.95 -6.06
CA SER A 37 1.08 -18.33 -7.12
C SER A 37 0.85 -19.84 -7.16
N ALA A 38 1.92 -20.63 -7.12
CA ALA A 38 1.83 -22.09 -7.13
C ALA A 38 1.05 -22.62 -5.91
N PHE A 39 1.33 -22.08 -4.73
CA PHE A 39 0.56 -22.38 -3.51
C PHE A 39 -0.93 -22.05 -3.71
N ALA A 40 -1.26 -20.83 -4.12
CA ALA A 40 -2.64 -20.38 -4.33
C ALA A 40 -3.42 -21.28 -5.29
N ILE A 41 -2.80 -21.65 -6.42
CA ILE A 41 -3.39 -22.53 -7.42
C ILE A 41 -3.55 -23.96 -6.88
N SER A 42 -2.55 -24.48 -6.15
CA SER A 42 -2.64 -25.81 -5.53
C SER A 42 -3.75 -25.91 -4.49
N MET A 43 -4.11 -24.78 -3.87
CA MET A 43 -5.22 -24.65 -2.92
C MET A 43 -6.58 -24.40 -3.61
N GLY A 44 -6.63 -24.43 -4.94
CA GLY A 44 -7.87 -24.36 -5.72
C GLY A 44 -8.25 -22.98 -6.26
N LEU A 45 -7.38 -21.96 -6.13
CA LEU A 45 -7.64 -20.67 -6.79
C LEU A 45 -7.38 -20.75 -8.30
N PRO A 46 -8.13 -19.98 -9.12
CA PRO A 46 -7.95 -20.00 -10.57
C PRO A 46 -6.57 -19.45 -10.97
N GLY A 47 -5.91 -20.14 -11.91
CA GLY A 47 -4.61 -19.75 -12.43
C GLY A 47 -3.88 -20.92 -13.10
N PRO A 48 -2.82 -20.67 -13.88
CA PRO A 48 -2.31 -19.33 -14.22
C PRO A 48 -3.15 -18.65 -15.32
N ILE A 49 -3.52 -17.38 -15.11
CA ILE A 49 -4.28 -16.57 -16.08
C ILE A 49 -3.53 -15.26 -16.37
N ASN A 50 -3.61 -14.77 -17.62
CA ASN A 50 -3.10 -13.43 -17.95
C ASN A 50 -4.00 -12.35 -17.33
N LEU A 51 -3.42 -11.53 -16.44
CA LEU A 51 -4.14 -10.46 -15.75
C LEU A 51 -4.10 -9.12 -16.49
N SER A 52 -3.33 -9.02 -17.58
CA SER A 52 -3.19 -7.79 -18.36
C SER A 52 -4.47 -7.49 -19.15
N SER A 53 -5.03 -6.30 -18.94
CA SER A 53 -6.07 -5.73 -19.80
C SER A 53 -5.44 -5.12 -21.06
N VAL A 54 -6.27 -4.89 -22.09
CA VAL A 54 -5.88 -4.14 -23.30
C VAL A 54 -5.29 -2.78 -22.90
N GLU A 55 -5.98 -2.03 -22.04
CA GLU A 55 -5.54 -0.73 -21.54
C GLU A 55 -4.17 -0.80 -20.84
N SER A 56 -3.95 -1.78 -19.95
CA SER A 56 -2.68 -1.94 -19.25
C SER A 56 -1.52 -2.26 -20.21
N THR A 57 -1.81 -3.02 -21.27
CA THR A 57 -0.84 -3.41 -22.28
C THR A 57 -0.47 -2.21 -23.15
N GLU A 58 -1.44 -1.41 -23.58
CA GLU A 58 -1.20 -0.17 -24.32
C GLU A 58 -0.38 0.85 -23.52
N LYS A 59 -0.72 1.03 -22.23
CA LYS A 59 0.06 1.89 -21.31
C LYS A 59 1.51 1.42 -21.20
N TRP A 60 1.72 0.12 -21.08
CA TRP A 60 3.06 -0.48 -21.02
C TRP A 60 3.84 -0.33 -22.32
N MET A 61 3.21 -0.52 -23.49
CA MET A 61 3.85 -0.32 -24.79
C MET A 61 4.33 1.13 -24.96
N LYS A 62 3.46 2.12 -24.68
CA LYS A 62 3.83 3.54 -24.74
C LYS A 62 4.98 3.89 -23.79
N TRP A 63 4.98 3.34 -22.58
CA TRP A 63 6.06 3.53 -21.61
C TRP A 63 7.39 2.93 -22.11
N LYS A 64 7.34 1.76 -22.74
CA LYS A 64 8.51 1.08 -23.32
C LYS A 64 9.07 1.84 -24.54
N GLU A 65 8.20 2.35 -25.41
CA GLU A 65 8.56 3.22 -26.52
C GLU A 65 9.19 4.53 -26.04
N ASN A 66 8.75 5.03 -24.88
CA ASN A 66 9.33 6.19 -24.19
C ASN A 66 10.53 5.81 -23.30
N TYR A 67 11.38 4.88 -23.73
CA TYR A 67 12.63 4.51 -23.05
C TYR A 67 12.46 4.18 -21.56
N CYS A 68 11.34 3.53 -21.22
CA CYS A 68 10.99 3.19 -19.84
C CYS A 68 10.96 4.39 -18.89
N GLN A 69 10.43 5.53 -19.35
CA GLN A 69 10.23 6.73 -18.55
C GLN A 69 8.73 7.08 -18.38
N PRO A 70 8.31 7.53 -17.19
CA PRO A 70 9.15 7.75 -16.01
C PRO A 70 9.42 6.41 -15.27
N ASN A 71 10.48 6.34 -14.44
CA ASN A 71 10.79 5.14 -13.65
C ASN A 71 11.32 5.45 -12.24
N PHE A 72 11.48 4.38 -11.45
CA PHE A 72 11.91 4.43 -10.06
C PHE A 72 13.40 4.23 -9.84
N TRP A 73 14.20 4.13 -10.91
CA TRP A 73 15.64 3.98 -10.79
C TRP A 73 16.29 5.30 -10.40
N LYS A 74 17.30 5.24 -9.53
CA LYS A 74 18.06 6.43 -9.08
C LYS A 74 19.55 6.13 -9.13
N ASN A 75 20.34 7.12 -9.55
CA ASN A 75 21.81 7.05 -9.59
C ASN A 75 22.36 5.88 -10.43
N VAL A 76 21.68 5.55 -11.53
CA VAL A 76 22.09 4.52 -12.47
C VAL A 76 21.92 5.02 -13.91
N THR A 77 22.69 4.43 -14.82
CA THR A 77 22.53 4.58 -16.27
C THR A 77 22.12 3.25 -16.88
N PRO A 78 21.16 3.23 -17.81
CA PRO A 78 20.77 2.00 -18.46
C PRO A 78 21.77 1.64 -19.58
N GLY A 79 22.10 0.35 -19.72
CA GLY A 79 22.96 -0.17 -20.78
C GLY A 79 22.29 -0.15 -22.16
N ASP A 80 21.02 -0.57 -22.23
CA ASP A 80 20.11 -0.35 -23.37
C ASP A 80 18.95 0.57 -22.97
N ASN A 81 17.91 0.74 -23.81
CA ASN A 81 16.77 1.63 -23.54
C ASN A 81 16.07 1.42 -22.18
N CYS A 82 16.11 0.21 -21.62
CA CYS A 82 15.39 -0.15 -20.39
C CYS A 82 16.23 -1.00 -19.41
N GLY A 83 17.55 -0.85 -19.47
CA GLY A 83 18.51 -1.64 -18.68
C GLY A 83 19.28 -2.65 -19.53
N PRO A 84 20.14 -3.50 -18.95
CA PRO A 84 20.47 -3.58 -17.52
C PRO A 84 20.99 -2.24 -16.98
N TYR A 85 20.63 -1.89 -15.75
CA TYR A 85 21.02 -0.63 -15.13
C TYR A 85 22.34 -0.78 -14.39
N HIS A 86 23.26 0.16 -14.60
CA HIS A 86 24.58 0.17 -13.96
C HIS A 86 24.68 1.37 -13.01
N PRO A 87 25.24 1.18 -11.80
CA PRO A 87 25.51 2.28 -10.89
C PRO A 87 26.35 3.35 -11.58
N ASN A 88 25.96 4.60 -11.40
CA ASN A 88 26.86 5.70 -11.70
C ASN A 88 28.08 5.52 -10.76
N GLY A 89 29.30 5.64 -11.29
CA GLY A 89 30.53 5.47 -10.51
C GLY A 89 30.53 6.29 -9.21
N PRO A 90 31.39 5.94 -8.23
CA PRO A 90 31.36 6.57 -6.92
C PRO A 90 31.42 8.09 -7.06
N SER A 91 30.37 8.77 -6.61
CA SER A 91 30.38 10.20 -6.40
C SER A 91 31.32 10.48 -5.24
N ILE A 92 32.61 10.63 -5.54
CA ILE A 92 33.62 11.13 -4.61
C ILE A 92 33.11 12.49 -4.13
N GLY A 93 32.55 12.55 -2.92
CA GLY A 93 32.24 13.81 -2.22
C GLY A 93 30.78 14.16 -1.90
N ARG A 94 29.88 13.23 -1.57
CA ARG A 94 28.65 13.58 -0.79
C ARG A 94 28.36 12.61 0.36
N CYS A 95 29.33 12.48 1.26
CA CYS A 95 29.07 12.09 2.64
C CYS A 95 29.40 13.28 3.55
N LEU A 96 28.64 14.38 3.46
CA LEU A 96 28.61 15.43 4.47
C LEU A 96 27.29 16.23 4.33
N MET A 97 26.57 16.34 5.46
CA MET A 97 25.40 17.18 5.75
C MET A 97 24.04 16.77 5.17
N ALA A 98 23.29 16.03 5.98
CA ALA A 98 21.83 15.96 5.91
C ALA A 98 21.25 17.30 6.39
N ASN A 99 21.24 18.32 5.53
CA ASN A 99 20.46 19.55 5.71
C ASN A 99 20.51 20.42 4.45
N GLU A 100 20.06 19.88 3.32
CA GLU A 100 19.58 20.67 2.16
C GLU A 100 19.00 19.70 1.13
N LEU A 101 17.74 19.31 1.32
CA LEU A 101 16.93 18.78 0.22
C LEU A 101 16.52 19.98 -0.63
N GLN A 102 17.38 20.39 -1.56
CA GLN A 102 16.93 21.20 -2.69
C GLN A 102 15.92 20.36 -3.49
N PRO A 103 14.73 20.89 -3.82
CA PRO A 103 13.75 20.20 -4.66
C PRO A 103 14.28 20.22 -6.10
N ASN A 104 15.25 19.35 -6.39
CA ASN A 104 15.73 19.21 -7.76
C ASN A 104 14.72 18.41 -8.56
N GLU A 105 14.22 19.09 -9.59
CA GLU A 105 13.45 18.66 -10.74
C GLU A 105 14.03 17.39 -11.41
N PHE A 106 13.84 16.22 -10.80
CA PHE A 106 13.79 14.95 -11.50
C PHE A 106 12.33 14.58 -11.52
N GLY A 107 11.73 14.53 -12.72
CA GLY A 107 10.31 14.25 -12.94
C GLY A 107 9.79 13.23 -11.94
N SER A 108 9.19 13.73 -10.87
CA SER A 108 8.74 12.91 -9.75
C SER A 108 7.77 11.91 -10.35
N VAL A 109 8.06 10.62 -10.24
CA VAL A 109 7.00 9.62 -10.37
C VAL A 109 6.09 9.87 -9.19
N ASN A 110 5.19 10.84 -9.34
CA ASN A 110 4.18 11.15 -8.35
C ASN A 110 3.28 9.93 -8.32
N VAL A 111 3.34 9.19 -7.21
CA VAL A 111 2.32 8.21 -6.84
C VAL A 111 1.05 9.01 -6.56
N GLY A 112 0.36 9.41 -7.63
CA GLY A 112 -0.84 10.25 -7.60
C GLY A 112 -2.11 9.40 -7.65
N LEU A 113 -3.25 10.07 -7.80
CA LEU A 113 -4.60 9.47 -7.83
C LEU A 113 -4.76 8.33 -8.85
N HIS A 114 -3.97 8.34 -9.92
CA HIS A 114 -4.04 7.37 -11.01
C HIS A 114 -2.84 6.43 -11.09
N SER A 115 -1.99 6.40 -10.05
CA SER A 115 -0.70 5.70 -10.07
C SER A 115 -0.69 4.36 -9.32
N HIS A 116 -1.76 4.04 -8.58
CA HIS A 116 -1.90 2.81 -7.79
C HIS A 116 -3.37 2.47 -7.48
N ASP A 117 -3.79 1.26 -7.84
CA ASP A 117 -5.11 0.73 -7.50
C ASP A 117 -5.04 0.00 -6.16
N THR A 118 -5.13 0.73 -5.04
CA THR A 118 -5.09 0.15 -3.69
C THR A 118 -6.45 0.29 -3.02
N ILE A 119 -6.99 -0.83 -2.55
CA ILE A 119 -8.20 -0.88 -1.73
C ILE A 119 -7.88 -1.51 -0.38
N SER A 120 -8.33 -0.85 0.68
CA SER A 120 -8.25 -1.34 2.06
C SER A 120 -9.65 -1.33 2.66
N MET A 121 -10.00 -2.36 3.41
CA MET A 121 -11.33 -2.51 3.99
C MET A 121 -11.24 -3.13 5.39
N ALA A 122 -11.94 -2.54 6.35
CA ALA A 122 -12.16 -3.12 7.67
C ALA A 122 -13.63 -3.49 7.86
N VAL A 123 -13.87 -4.57 8.60
CA VAL A 123 -15.20 -5.06 8.95
C VAL A 123 -15.22 -5.37 10.43
N ILE A 124 -16.28 -4.95 11.11
CA ILE A 124 -16.63 -5.35 12.47
C ILE A 124 -17.86 -6.25 12.36
N ASP A 125 -17.76 -7.49 12.85
CA ASP A 125 -18.89 -8.43 12.82
C ASP A 125 -19.84 -8.24 14.01
N GLN A 126 -20.94 -9.01 14.03
CA GLN A 126 -21.99 -8.91 15.06
C GLN A 126 -21.52 -9.29 16.47
N VAL A 127 -20.40 -9.99 16.61
CA VAL A 127 -19.82 -10.39 17.90
C VAL A 127 -18.61 -9.51 18.27
N GLY A 128 -18.36 -8.44 17.51
CA GLY A 128 -17.29 -7.48 17.77
C GLY A 128 -15.91 -7.90 17.29
N ARG A 129 -15.79 -8.96 16.47
CA ARG A 129 -14.52 -9.34 15.84
C ARG A 129 -14.23 -8.38 14.70
N ILE A 130 -12.97 -7.94 14.62
CA ILE A 130 -12.52 -6.99 13.63
C ILE A 130 -11.54 -7.67 12.68
N ALA A 131 -11.80 -7.54 11.38
CA ALA A 131 -10.90 -7.96 10.32
C ALA A 131 -10.58 -6.79 9.41
N VAL A 132 -9.38 -6.78 8.83
CA VAL A 132 -8.95 -5.79 7.84
C VAL A 132 -8.11 -6.46 6.76
N GLY A 133 -8.20 -5.97 5.54
CA GLY A 133 -7.39 -6.43 4.44
C GLY A 133 -7.11 -5.35 3.41
N THR A 134 -5.98 -5.48 2.73
CA THR A 134 -5.57 -4.61 1.63
C THR A 134 -5.21 -5.44 0.40
N SER A 135 -5.60 -4.96 -0.77
CA SER A 135 -5.17 -5.52 -2.06
C SER A 135 -4.71 -4.40 -2.98
N THR A 136 -3.64 -4.65 -3.74
CA THR A 136 -3.07 -3.67 -4.67
C THR A 136 -2.26 -4.31 -5.78
N ASN A 137 -2.29 -3.70 -6.96
CA ASN A 137 -1.33 -4.00 -8.04
C ASN A 137 0.01 -3.27 -7.85
N GLY A 138 0.13 -2.43 -6.82
CA GLY A 138 1.30 -1.60 -6.55
C GLY A 138 1.45 -0.44 -7.55
N ALA A 139 2.62 0.21 -7.50
CA ALA A 139 2.89 1.35 -8.37
C ALA A 139 3.03 0.94 -9.85
N THR A 140 2.43 1.74 -10.74
CA THR A 140 2.57 1.58 -12.19
C THR A 140 4.03 1.69 -12.61
N PHE A 141 4.51 0.79 -13.49
CA PHE A 141 5.90 0.71 -13.97
C PHE A 141 6.98 0.50 -12.87
N LYS A 142 6.58 -0.03 -11.72
CA LYS A 142 7.51 -0.46 -10.66
C LYS A 142 8.60 -1.40 -11.19
N ILE A 143 9.76 -1.35 -10.55
CA ILE A 143 10.85 -2.30 -10.80
C ILE A 143 10.33 -3.73 -10.51
N PRO A 144 10.57 -4.71 -11.41
CA PRO A 144 10.17 -6.10 -11.17
C PRO A 144 10.65 -6.61 -9.81
N GLY A 145 9.75 -7.22 -9.03
CA GLY A 145 10.03 -7.64 -7.67
C GLY A 145 9.73 -6.60 -6.59
N ARG A 146 9.42 -5.33 -6.94
CA ARG A 146 9.02 -4.31 -5.96
C ARG A 146 7.76 -4.72 -5.22
N VAL A 147 7.84 -4.72 -3.89
CA VAL A 147 6.74 -4.89 -2.96
C VAL A 147 6.47 -3.55 -2.28
N GLY A 148 5.19 -3.15 -2.21
CA GLY A 148 4.76 -1.94 -1.50
C GLY A 148 4.33 -2.26 -0.07
N ASP A 149 3.62 -1.33 0.57
CA ASP A 149 3.08 -1.49 1.92
C ASP A 149 1.96 -2.52 2.00
N GLY A 150 1.17 -2.69 0.92
CA GLY A 150 -0.03 -3.52 0.86
C GLY A 150 0.01 -4.85 1.64
N PRO A 151 1.01 -5.73 1.40
CA PRO A 151 1.10 -7.02 2.09
C PRO A 151 1.85 -6.97 3.44
N ILE A 152 2.28 -5.79 3.90
CA ILE A 152 3.02 -5.60 5.15
C ILE A 152 2.04 -5.27 6.26
N ALA A 153 1.81 -6.23 7.16
CA ALA A 153 0.99 -6.05 8.35
C ALA A 153 1.52 -4.90 9.20
N GLY A 154 0.61 -4.03 9.67
CA GLY A 154 0.98 -2.81 10.40
C GLY A 154 1.27 -1.62 9.49
N SER A 155 1.62 -1.84 8.22
CA SER A 155 1.75 -0.75 7.28
C SER A 155 0.41 -0.40 6.63
N SER A 156 -0.06 -1.26 5.71
CA SER A 156 -1.27 -0.96 4.95
C SER A 156 -2.54 -1.36 5.67
N ALA A 157 -2.47 -2.39 6.52
CA ALA A 157 -3.60 -2.92 7.24
C ALA A 157 -3.16 -3.44 8.62
N TYR A 158 -3.94 -3.12 9.65
CA TYR A 158 -3.76 -3.66 10.99
C TYR A 158 -5.08 -3.65 11.76
N ALA A 159 -5.39 -4.74 12.47
CA ALA A 159 -6.58 -4.84 13.29
C ALA A 159 -6.29 -5.56 14.60
N ASP A 160 -6.90 -5.06 15.67
CA ASP A 160 -7.01 -5.71 16.96
C ASP A 160 -8.46 -5.56 17.44
N SER A 161 -9.14 -6.68 17.69
CA SER A 161 -10.55 -6.66 18.10
C SER A 161 -10.78 -5.98 19.46
N GLU A 162 -9.74 -5.87 20.30
CA GLU A 162 -9.82 -5.17 21.58
C GLU A 162 -9.74 -3.64 21.43
N VAL A 163 -9.36 -3.14 20.24
CA VAL A 163 -9.05 -1.73 19.99
C VAL A 163 -9.77 -1.18 18.77
N GLY A 164 -9.50 -1.72 17.58
CA GLY A 164 -9.89 -1.14 16.30
C GLY A 164 -9.08 -1.67 15.12
N ALA A 165 -9.27 -1.05 13.96
CA ALA A 165 -8.53 -1.31 12.74
C ALA A 165 -8.13 -0.04 12.00
N CYS A 166 -7.12 -0.18 11.14
CA CYS A 166 -6.71 0.83 10.18
C CYS A 166 -6.44 0.20 8.83
N GLY A 167 -6.81 0.91 7.76
CA GLY A 167 -6.43 0.63 6.39
C GLY A 167 -5.82 1.85 5.72
N ALA A 168 -4.80 1.65 4.89
CA ALA A 168 -3.99 2.69 4.25
C ALA A 168 -3.96 2.55 2.72
N THR A 169 -3.57 3.64 2.05
CA THR A 169 -3.28 3.74 0.62
C THR A 169 -2.33 4.92 0.37
N GLY A 170 -1.54 4.89 -0.70
CA GLY A 170 -0.61 5.97 -1.04
C GLY A 170 0.74 5.47 -1.57
N ASP A 171 1.77 6.27 -1.32
CA ASP A 171 3.17 5.90 -1.58
C ASP A 171 3.61 4.77 -0.64
N GLY A 172 3.41 3.54 -1.11
CA GLY A 172 3.75 2.34 -0.35
C GLY A 172 5.21 2.23 0.09
N ASP A 173 6.16 2.86 -0.63
CA ASP A 173 7.58 2.83 -0.28
C ASP A 173 7.87 3.73 0.93
N ILE A 174 7.16 4.85 1.05
CA ILE A 174 7.22 5.72 2.23
C ILE A 174 6.39 5.15 3.37
N MET A 175 5.14 4.74 3.12
CA MET A 175 4.21 4.24 4.14
C MET A 175 4.80 3.07 4.94
N MET A 176 5.42 2.09 4.27
CA MET A 176 6.02 0.93 4.95
C MET A 176 7.14 1.24 5.94
N ARG A 177 7.78 2.41 5.82
CA ARG A 177 8.87 2.82 6.72
C ARG A 177 8.38 3.32 8.08
N PHE A 178 7.08 3.57 8.22
CA PHE A 178 6.48 4.14 9.42
C PHE A 178 5.42 3.26 10.08
N LEU A 179 4.99 2.17 9.41
CA LEU A 179 3.92 1.29 9.90
C LEU A 179 2.68 2.07 10.40
N PRO A 180 2.08 2.94 9.56
CA PRO A 180 1.08 3.90 10.02
C PRO A 180 -0.14 3.23 10.62
N CYS A 181 -0.59 2.09 10.11
CA CYS A 181 -1.77 1.43 10.67
C CYS A 181 -1.53 0.75 12.02
N TYR A 182 -0.33 0.22 12.26
CA TYR A 182 0.07 -0.20 13.59
C TYR A 182 0.09 1.00 14.55
N GLN A 183 0.72 2.10 14.15
CA GLN A 183 0.77 3.32 14.97
C GLN A 183 -0.63 3.87 15.28
N VAL A 184 -1.56 3.86 14.32
CA VAL A 184 -2.95 4.31 14.52
C VAL A 184 -3.65 3.43 15.55
N VAL A 185 -3.58 2.10 15.40
CA VAL A 185 -4.23 1.17 16.34
C VAL A 185 -3.61 1.29 17.72
N GLU A 186 -2.29 1.40 17.85
CA GLU A 186 -1.65 1.60 19.16
C GLU A 186 -1.97 2.96 19.78
N SER A 187 -2.06 4.04 19.00
CA SER A 187 -2.54 5.33 19.51
C SER A 187 -3.97 5.22 20.02
N MET A 188 -4.86 4.49 19.33
CA MET A 188 -6.21 4.22 19.82
C MET A 188 -6.21 3.35 21.09
N ARG A 189 -5.30 2.38 21.20
CA ARG A 189 -5.12 1.57 22.42
C ARG A 189 -4.76 2.44 23.63
N LEU A 190 -3.98 3.49 23.40
CA LEU A 190 -3.61 4.49 24.40
C LEU A 190 -4.70 5.55 24.68
N GLY A 191 -5.90 5.37 24.13
CA GLY A 191 -7.07 6.23 24.39
C GLY A 191 -7.25 7.40 23.41
N MET A 192 -6.49 7.43 22.31
CA MET A 192 -6.67 8.46 21.29
C MET A 192 -7.91 8.17 20.41
N GLU A 193 -8.72 9.18 20.15
CA GLU A 193 -9.84 9.06 19.20
C GLU A 193 -9.35 8.77 17.76
N PRO A 194 -10.10 8.00 16.94
CA PRO A 194 -9.67 7.59 15.59
C PRO A 194 -9.18 8.74 14.71
N LYS A 195 -9.87 9.90 14.75
CA LYS A 195 -9.50 11.09 13.97
C LYS A 195 -8.12 11.64 14.36
N LEU A 196 -7.83 11.68 15.66
CA LEU A 196 -6.57 12.19 16.17
C LEU A 196 -5.44 11.18 15.91
N ALA A 197 -5.71 9.88 16.10
CA ALA A 197 -4.75 8.80 15.82
C ALA A 197 -4.34 8.80 14.35
N ALA A 198 -5.32 8.90 13.45
CA ALA A 198 -5.09 8.97 12.03
C ALA A 198 -4.25 10.19 11.61
N LYS A 199 -4.63 11.37 12.13
CA LYS A 199 -3.92 12.62 11.84
C LYS A 199 -2.48 12.60 12.37
N ASP A 200 -2.23 12.07 13.56
CA ASP A 200 -0.88 11.97 14.13
C ASP A 200 0.02 11.06 13.27
N ALA A 201 -0.47 9.89 12.87
CA ALA A 201 0.27 8.97 12.00
C ALA A 201 0.66 9.62 10.66
N ILE A 202 -0.29 10.26 9.96
CA ILE A 202 -0.01 10.97 8.70
C ILE A 202 0.98 12.14 8.93
N SER A 203 0.79 12.92 10.00
CA SER A 203 1.66 14.07 10.31
C SER A 203 3.10 13.64 10.61
N ARG A 204 3.32 12.48 11.24
CA ARG A 204 4.67 11.93 11.48
C ARG A 204 5.41 11.67 10.17
N ILE A 205 4.71 11.10 9.18
CA ILE A 205 5.29 10.85 7.86
C ILE A 205 5.57 12.18 7.16
N ALA A 206 4.59 13.08 7.13
CA ALA A 206 4.70 14.39 6.49
C ALA A 206 5.89 15.22 7.01
N ARG A 207 6.18 15.16 8.33
CA ARG A 207 7.34 15.85 8.92
C ARG A 207 8.67 15.38 8.33
N LYS A 208 8.79 14.11 7.94
CA LYS A 208 10.03 13.54 7.39
C LYS A 208 10.05 13.52 5.86
N TYR A 209 8.88 13.40 5.23
CA TYR A 209 8.71 13.39 3.79
C TYR A 209 7.56 14.34 3.38
N PRO A 210 7.78 15.67 3.36
CA PRO A 210 6.68 16.63 3.13
C PRO A 210 5.94 16.49 1.80
N GLY A 211 6.59 15.89 0.79
CA GLY A 211 6.00 15.67 -0.54
C GLY A 211 5.37 14.29 -0.76
N PHE A 212 5.29 13.43 0.27
CA PHE A 212 4.66 12.12 0.07
C PHE A 212 3.15 12.27 -0.18
N ILE A 213 2.52 11.23 -0.74
CA ILE A 213 1.07 11.14 -0.86
C ILE A 213 0.62 9.93 -0.07
N GLY A 214 -0.38 10.09 0.78
CA GLY A 214 -0.90 8.99 1.58
C GLY A 214 -2.22 9.31 2.24
N ALA A 215 -3.00 8.27 2.49
CA ALA A 215 -4.19 8.35 3.29
C ALA A 215 -4.42 7.07 4.05
N LEU A 216 -5.19 7.19 5.13
CA LEU A 216 -5.66 6.06 5.90
C LEU A 216 -7.04 6.36 6.48
N PHE A 217 -7.79 5.29 6.76
CA PHE A 217 -8.93 5.33 7.64
C PHE A 217 -8.60 4.59 8.93
N ALA A 218 -9.25 5.00 10.02
CA ALA A 218 -9.21 4.36 11.31
C ALA A 218 -10.65 4.09 11.76
N VAL A 219 -10.88 2.94 12.40
CA VAL A 219 -12.14 2.60 13.05
C VAL A 219 -11.85 1.95 14.39
N ASN A 220 -12.47 2.39 15.48
CA ASN A 220 -12.34 1.73 16.78
C ASN A 220 -13.38 0.62 16.95
N LYS A 221 -13.24 -0.20 17.99
CA LYS A 221 -14.16 -1.31 18.29
C LYS A 221 -15.62 -0.91 18.52
N SER A 222 -15.86 0.36 18.84
CA SER A 222 -17.21 0.92 18.99
C SER A 222 -17.81 1.39 17.66
N GLY A 223 -17.09 1.25 16.55
CA GLY A 223 -17.51 1.67 15.22
C GLY A 223 -17.30 3.16 14.92
N ILE A 224 -16.68 3.93 15.82
CA ILE A 224 -16.29 5.32 15.52
C ILE A 224 -15.16 5.26 14.50
N HIS A 225 -15.30 6.00 13.41
CA HIS A 225 -14.33 6.02 12.32
C HIS A 225 -13.93 7.44 11.93
N ALA A 226 -12.77 7.55 11.31
CA ALA A 226 -12.27 8.78 10.72
C ALA A 226 -11.23 8.46 9.64
N GLY A 227 -10.88 9.45 8.82
CA GLY A 227 -9.73 9.35 7.92
C GLY A 227 -8.80 10.55 8.06
N ALA A 228 -7.58 10.35 7.60
CA ALA A 228 -6.58 11.42 7.42
C ALA A 228 -5.87 11.19 6.08
N SER A 229 -5.52 12.28 5.41
CA SER A 229 -4.77 12.24 4.16
C SER A 229 -3.70 13.32 4.13
N HIS A 230 -2.75 13.17 3.22
CA HIS A 230 -1.73 14.16 2.89
C HIS A 230 -1.43 14.09 1.40
N GLY A 231 -1.24 15.24 0.76
CA GLY A 231 -0.95 15.34 -0.68
C GLY A 231 -2.14 15.12 -1.62
N TRP A 232 -3.31 14.70 -1.12
CA TRP A 232 -4.54 14.57 -1.92
C TRP A 232 -5.83 14.62 -1.07
N THR A 233 -6.97 14.80 -1.73
CA THR A 233 -8.29 14.56 -1.12
C THR A 233 -8.59 13.07 -1.20
N PHE A 234 -8.85 12.45 -0.06
CA PHE A 234 -9.15 11.03 0.06
C PHE A 234 -10.66 10.83 0.31
N GLN A 235 -11.21 9.75 -0.23
CA GLN A 235 -12.58 9.33 0.04
C GLN A 235 -12.61 7.88 0.52
N TYR A 236 -13.48 7.61 1.49
CA TYR A 236 -13.78 6.26 1.94
C TYR A 236 -15.26 6.11 2.20
N SER A 237 -15.77 4.89 2.04
CA SER A 237 -17.19 4.59 2.23
C SER A 237 -17.40 3.82 3.53
N VAL A 238 -18.51 4.08 4.21
CA VAL A 238 -18.93 3.38 5.43
C VAL A 238 -20.35 2.88 5.28
N ARG A 239 -20.62 1.70 5.81
CA ARG A 239 -21.96 1.12 5.90
C ARG A 239 -22.11 0.40 7.23
N ASN A 240 -23.23 0.64 7.92
CA ASN A 240 -23.64 -0.10 9.11
C ASN A 240 -25.12 -0.53 8.97
N PRO A 241 -25.63 -1.41 9.85
CA PRO A 241 -27.01 -1.92 9.76
C PRO A 241 -28.12 -0.86 9.87
N GLY A 242 -27.83 0.29 10.48
CA GLY A 242 -28.77 1.40 10.59
C GLY A 242 -28.83 2.30 9.34
N MET A 243 -27.96 2.08 8.36
CA MET A 243 -27.87 2.88 7.14
C MET A 243 -28.64 2.22 5.99
N LYS A 244 -29.36 3.02 5.21
CA LYS A 244 -30.07 2.56 4.00
C LYS A 244 -29.10 2.14 2.90
N ASP A 245 -28.00 2.88 2.74
CA ASP A 245 -26.96 2.65 1.76
C ASP A 245 -25.59 3.04 2.35
N ALA A 246 -24.49 2.74 1.65
CA ALA A 246 -23.17 3.21 2.04
C ALA A 246 -23.05 4.73 1.88
N GLU A 247 -22.45 5.40 2.87
CA GLU A 247 -22.14 6.84 2.81
C GLU A 247 -20.66 7.06 2.51
N VAL A 248 -20.37 8.11 1.74
CA VAL A 248 -19.01 8.49 1.35
C VAL A 248 -18.53 9.67 2.19
N PHE A 249 -17.39 9.49 2.84
CA PHE A 249 -16.73 10.50 3.64
C PHE A 249 -15.56 11.08 2.86
N THR A 250 -15.50 12.41 2.76
CA THR A 250 -14.40 13.13 2.12
C THR A 250 -13.43 13.67 3.16
N VAL A 251 -12.15 13.40 2.96
CA VAL A 251 -11.04 13.80 3.83
C VAL A 251 -10.12 14.72 3.03
N HIS A 252 -9.97 15.94 3.50
CA HIS A 252 -9.05 16.92 2.92
C HIS A 252 -7.65 16.79 3.55
N PRO A 253 -6.59 17.04 2.78
CA PRO A 253 -5.21 16.95 3.24
C PRO A 253 -4.86 18.01 4.30
#